data_AF-A0A7N2LR66-F1
#
_entry.id   AF-A0A7N2LR66-F1
#
_cell.length_a   1.000
_cell.length_b   1.000
_cell.length_c   1.000
_cell.angle_alpha   90.00
_cell.angle_beta   90.00
_cell.angle_gamma   90.00
#
_symmetry.space_group_name_H-M   'P 1'
#
loop_
_entity.id
_entity.type
_entity.pdbx_description
1 polymer ?
#
loop_
_entity_poly.entity_id
_entity_poly.type
_entity_poly.pdbx_seq_one_letter_code
_entity_poly.pdbx_strand_id
1 'polypeptide(L)'
;MASSDPNKLMAKADKLTKLSLTRWSADWKSATQLYEQAAIGYRVAKNHEKAKIAFEKASKGQEMLSSPWDAAKHMESAAALAKEVGNWTEVADFYKRASELYMVCGRPQPASDALAKGGRALEDAVPDEAIQLYTDACSILEEDDKEQMAFDLYRAATCVYIKLEKYTDAATFLLRWGLAADKCSATNSQCKAYLSAIIVYLYAHDFKQAEKCYNDCSQLLRIGGSDLHYLFRGSGGGAKFVGHQDVVLWWVDSQLFLGKTGLRIDVFLRNDHGRCASKLLSAYSEGDIEEIKRLGQSSTISNLDHVIIRLARKLPTGEVSALKTVAAEEQEEPLDENDLT
;
A
#
# COMPACT_ATOMS: atom_id res chain seq x y z
N MET A 1 -5.01 -39.62 -25.07
CA MET A 1 -6.32 -39.50 -24.40
C MET A 1 -7.17 -38.59 -25.26
N ALA A 2 -8.31 -39.06 -25.78
CA ALA A 2 -9.17 -38.24 -26.62
C ALA A 2 -9.69 -37.05 -25.79
N SER A 3 -9.20 -35.85 -26.07
CA SER A 3 -9.66 -34.64 -25.39
C SER A 3 -11.12 -34.40 -25.78
N SER A 4 -12.04 -34.68 -24.87
CA SER A 4 -13.44 -34.29 -24.99
C SER A 4 -13.52 -32.80 -25.37
N ASP A 5 -14.28 -32.48 -26.42
CA ASP A 5 -14.43 -31.11 -26.93
C ASP A 5 -14.88 -30.15 -25.79
N PRO A 6 -14.09 -29.12 -25.46
CA PRO A 6 -14.40 -28.19 -24.37
C PRO A 6 -15.79 -27.52 -24.50
N ASN A 7 -16.26 -27.27 -25.73
CA ASN A 7 -17.58 -26.68 -25.95
C ASN A 7 -18.71 -27.66 -25.55
N LYS A 8 -18.52 -28.95 -25.81
CA LYS A 8 -19.47 -29.99 -25.40
C LYS A 8 -19.49 -30.15 -23.88
N LEU A 9 -18.32 -30.06 -23.24
CA LEU A 9 -18.21 -30.11 -21.78
C LEU A 9 -18.94 -28.93 -21.13
N MET A 10 -18.75 -27.70 -21.63
CA MET A 10 -19.49 -26.52 -21.17
C MET A 10 -21.00 -26.69 -21.31
N ALA A 11 -21.48 -27.08 -22.50
CA ALA A 11 -22.91 -27.25 -22.73
C ALA A 11 -23.53 -28.34 -21.83
N LYS A 12 -22.77 -29.41 -21.56
CA LYS A 12 -23.19 -30.46 -20.63
C LYS A 12 -23.28 -29.93 -19.19
N ALA A 13 -22.30 -29.15 -18.76
CA ALA A 13 -22.29 -28.52 -17.44
C ALA A 13 -23.44 -27.51 -17.28
N ASP A 14 -23.67 -26.64 -18.28
CA ASP A 14 -24.77 -25.67 -18.29
C ASP A 14 -26.14 -26.36 -18.19
N LYS A 15 -26.30 -27.53 -18.84
CA LYS A 15 -27.51 -28.34 -18.72
C LYS A 15 -27.70 -28.85 -17.30
N LEU A 16 -26.63 -29.22 -16.59
CA LEU A 16 -26.67 -29.71 -15.20
C LEU A 16 -27.02 -28.62 -14.19
N THR A 17 -26.61 -27.37 -14.44
CA THR A 17 -26.91 -26.23 -13.58
C THR A 17 -28.28 -25.60 -13.85
N LYS A 18 -28.83 -25.77 -15.07
CA LYS A 18 -30.15 -25.25 -15.43
C LYS A 18 -31.27 -26.15 -14.91
N LEU A 19 -32.17 -25.57 -14.12
CA LEU A 19 -33.41 -26.22 -13.69
C LEU A 19 -34.34 -26.45 -14.88
N SER A 20 -35.08 -27.57 -14.87
CA SER A 20 -36.05 -27.92 -15.90
C SER A 20 -37.23 -28.65 -15.29
N LEU A 21 -38.32 -28.84 -16.06
CA LEU A 21 -39.54 -29.53 -15.58
C LEU A 21 -39.27 -30.91 -14.95
N THR A 22 -38.18 -31.59 -15.34
CA THR A 22 -37.76 -32.89 -14.80
C THR A 22 -36.50 -32.82 -13.91
N ARG A 23 -35.92 -31.63 -13.67
CA ARG A 23 -34.73 -31.42 -12.83
C ARG A 23 -34.93 -30.24 -11.89
N TRP A 24 -35.26 -30.56 -10.64
CA TRP A 24 -35.68 -29.58 -9.63
C TRP A 24 -34.53 -29.18 -8.69
N SER A 25 -33.35 -29.79 -8.85
CA SER A 25 -32.10 -29.40 -8.20
C SER A 25 -30.96 -29.36 -9.22
N ALA A 26 -30.05 -28.41 -9.04
CA ALA A 26 -28.83 -28.29 -9.85
C ALA A 26 -27.75 -29.23 -9.30
N ASP A 27 -27.15 -30.04 -10.18
CA ASP A 27 -25.99 -30.88 -9.81
C ASP A 27 -24.71 -30.08 -9.97
N TRP A 28 -24.42 -29.25 -8.96
CA TRP A 28 -23.22 -28.41 -8.94
C TRP A 28 -21.94 -29.25 -8.89
N LYS A 29 -21.94 -30.40 -8.23
CA LYS A 29 -20.74 -31.24 -8.10
C LYS A 29 -20.25 -31.75 -9.45
N SER A 30 -21.15 -32.35 -10.22
CA SER A 30 -20.82 -32.84 -11.57
C SER A 30 -20.58 -31.68 -12.55
N ALA A 31 -21.34 -30.58 -12.42
CA ALA A 31 -21.18 -29.42 -13.29
C ALA A 31 -19.80 -28.74 -13.09
N THR A 32 -19.37 -28.52 -11.85
CA THR A 32 -18.08 -27.91 -11.53
C THR A 32 -16.92 -28.69 -12.13
N GLN A 33 -16.89 -30.02 -11.97
CA GLN A 33 -15.86 -30.87 -12.57
C GLN A 33 -15.82 -30.75 -14.10
N LEU A 34 -16.98 -30.62 -14.75
CA LEU A 34 -17.05 -30.44 -16.20
C LEU A 34 -16.60 -29.03 -16.62
N TYR A 35 -16.92 -27.99 -15.85
CA TYR A 35 -16.41 -26.63 -16.08
C TYR A 35 -14.89 -26.57 -15.94
N GLU A 36 -14.32 -27.21 -14.91
CA GLU A 36 -12.86 -27.31 -14.70
C GLU A 36 -12.16 -27.99 -15.88
N GLN A 37 -12.67 -29.14 -16.32
CA GLN A 37 -12.15 -29.85 -17.49
C GLN A 37 -12.26 -29.02 -18.76
N ALA A 38 -13.38 -28.32 -18.96
CA ALA A 38 -13.57 -27.43 -20.10
C ALA A 38 -12.58 -26.25 -20.07
N ALA A 39 -12.39 -25.64 -18.89
CA ALA A 39 -11.48 -24.52 -18.70
C ALA A 39 -10.03 -24.89 -19.03
N ILE A 40 -9.57 -26.06 -18.56
CA ILE A 40 -8.25 -26.60 -18.90
C ILE A 40 -8.16 -26.85 -20.41
N GLY A 41 -9.20 -27.43 -21.02
CA GLY A 41 -9.26 -27.67 -22.46
C GLY A 41 -9.17 -26.38 -23.29
N TYR A 42 -9.89 -25.32 -22.90
CA TYR A 42 -9.79 -24.01 -23.55
C TYR A 42 -8.43 -23.36 -23.36
N ARG A 43 -7.83 -23.50 -22.18
CA ARG A 43 -6.48 -23.00 -21.90
C ARG A 43 -5.43 -23.67 -22.80
N VAL A 44 -5.51 -24.98 -22.99
CA VAL A 44 -4.65 -25.72 -23.94
C VAL A 44 -4.88 -25.27 -25.38
N ALA A 45 -6.14 -25.00 -25.75
CA ALA A 45 -6.51 -24.47 -27.06
C ALA A 45 -6.21 -22.96 -27.24
N LYS A 46 -5.56 -22.30 -26.26
CA LYS A 46 -5.27 -20.86 -26.23
C LYS A 46 -6.50 -19.95 -26.42
N ASN A 47 -7.69 -20.46 -26.08
CA ASN A 47 -8.90 -19.65 -26.05
C ASN A 47 -9.09 -19.08 -24.64
N HIS A 48 -8.37 -18.01 -24.34
CA HIS A 48 -8.32 -17.41 -23.01
C HIS A 48 -9.68 -16.88 -22.56
N GLU A 49 -10.47 -16.28 -23.46
CA GLU A 49 -11.79 -15.73 -23.15
C GLU A 49 -12.79 -16.80 -22.70
N LYS A 50 -12.88 -17.92 -23.43
CA LYS A 50 -13.75 -19.03 -23.02
C LYS A 50 -13.22 -19.75 -21.78
N ALA A 51 -11.90 -19.85 -21.62
CA ALA A 51 -11.29 -20.44 -20.43
C ALA A 51 -11.65 -19.64 -19.17
N LYS A 52 -11.58 -18.31 -19.24
CA LYS A 52 -11.95 -17.38 -18.16
C LYS A 52 -13.39 -17.62 -17.70
N ILE A 53 -14.34 -17.56 -18.63
CA ILE A 53 -15.78 -17.80 -18.34
C ILE A 53 -16.00 -19.19 -17.73
N ALA A 54 -15.27 -20.20 -18.19
CA ALA A 54 -15.37 -21.55 -17.63
C ALA A 54 -14.85 -21.62 -16.18
N PHE A 55 -13.73 -20.94 -15.86
CA PHE A 55 -13.22 -20.84 -14.49
C PHE A 55 -14.15 -20.04 -13.57
N GLU A 56 -14.80 -18.99 -14.06
CA GLU A 56 -15.81 -18.24 -13.30
C GLU A 56 -17.01 -19.12 -12.92
N LYS A 57 -17.53 -19.89 -13.89
CA LYS A 57 -18.61 -20.84 -13.63
C LYS A 57 -18.19 -21.96 -12.68
N ALA A 58 -16.95 -22.46 -12.80
CA ALA A 58 -16.41 -23.45 -11.88
C ALA A 58 -16.31 -22.90 -10.46
N SER A 59 -15.82 -21.66 -10.30
CA SER A 59 -15.74 -20.99 -9.00
C SER A 59 -17.11 -20.84 -8.35
N LYS A 60 -18.11 -20.36 -9.09
CA LYS A 60 -19.50 -20.29 -8.61
C LYS A 60 -20.03 -21.66 -8.20
N GLY A 61 -19.69 -22.70 -8.96
CA GLY A 61 -20.04 -24.07 -8.59
C GLY A 61 -19.39 -24.52 -7.29
N GLN A 62 -18.12 -24.18 -7.03
CA GLN A 62 -17.44 -24.45 -5.76
C GLN A 62 -18.05 -23.67 -4.58
N GLU A 63 -18.48 -22.41 -4.79
CA GLU A 63 -19.24 -21.64 -3.77
C GLU A 63 -20.55 -22.35 -3.41
N MET A 64 -21.30 -22.84 -4.40
CA MET A 64 -22.55 -23.59 -4.18
C MET A 64 -22.34 -24.94 -3.47
N LEU A 65 -21.13 -25.50 -3.55
CA LEU A 65 -20.71 -26.71 -2.85
C LEU A 65 -20.11 -26.41 -1.46
N SER A 66 -20.14 -25.15 -1.02
CA SER A 66 -19.55 -24.68 0.24
C SER A 66 -18.03 -24.92 0.34
N SER A 67 -17.31 -24.84 -0.78
CA SER A 67 -15.83 -24.83 -0.82
C SER A 67 -15.30 -23.47 -1.30
N PRO A 68 -15.32 -22.42 -0.44
CA PRO A 68 -14.83 -21.08 -0.80
C PRO A 68 -13.33 -21.06 -1.13
N TRP A 69 -12.54 -21.97 -0.55
CA TRP A 69 -11.11 -22.07 -0.82
C TRP A 69 -10.81 -22.47 -2.27
N ASP A 70 -11.51 -23.49 -2.76
CA ASP A 70 -11.36 -23.91 -4.16
C ASP A 70 -11.96 -22.85 -5.09
N ALA A 71 -13.07 -22.21 -4.70
CA ALA A 71 -13.64 -21.10 -5.46
C ALA A 71 -12.63 -19.95 -5.66
N ALA A 72 -11.87 -19.58 -4.62
CA ALA A 72 -10.85 -18.54 -4.69
C ALA A 72 -9.73 -18.90 -5.68
N LYS A 73 -9.26 -20.14 -5.68
CA LYS A 73 -8.24 -20.62 -6.65
C LYS A 73 -8.72 -20.56 -8.09
N HIS A 74 -10.01 -20.83 -8.33
CA HIS A 74 -10.61 -20.70 -9.65
C HIS A 74 -10.72 -19.23 -10.08
N MET A 75 -11.00 -18.31 -9.15
CA MET A 75 -10.94 -16.86 -9.39
C MET A 75 -9.53 -16.40 -9.74
N GLU A 76 -8.48 -16.83 -9.01
CA GLU A 76 -7.10 -16.50 -9.36
C GLU A 76 -6.71 -17.03 -10.76
N SER A 77 -7.22 -18.22 -11.13
CA SER A 77 -7.01 -18.79 -12.47
C SER A 77 -7.73 -18.00 -13.55
N ALA A 78 -8.94 -17.49 -13.27
CA ALA A 78 -9.68 -16.60 -14.16
C ALA A 78 -8.95 -15.26 -14.33
N ALA A 79 -8.43 -14.68 -13.24
CA ALA A 79 -7.65 -13.44 -13.25
C ALA A 79 -6.40 -13.56 -14.13
N ALA A 80 -5.66 -14.67 -14.01
CA ALA A 80 -4.49 -14.93 -14.86
C ALA A 80 -4.86 -15.00 -16.35
N LEU A 81 -6.04 -15.52 -16.70
CA LEU A 81 -6.51 -15.56 -18.09
C LEU A 81 -7.04 -14.22 -18.57
N ALA A 82 -7.71 -13.44 -17.71
CA ALA A 82 -8.15 -12.08 -18.02
C ALA A 82 -6.95 -11.17 -18.34
N LYS A 83 -5.82 -11.39 -17.66
CA LYS A 83 -4.55 -10.73 -17.96
C LYS A 83 -4.06 -11.03 -19.38
N GLU A 84 -4.11 -12.29 -19.82
CA GLU A 84 -3.72 -12.69 -21.18
C GLU A 84 -4.64 -12.12 -22.26
N VAL A 85 -5.91 -11.86 -21.93
CA VAL A 85 -6.86 -11.18 -22.82
C VAL A 85 -6.60 -9.67 -22.88
N GLY A 86 -5.91 -9.11 -21.88
CA GLY A 86 -5.68 -7.67 -21.73
C GLY A 86 -6.87 -6.92 -21.11
N ASN A 87 -7.79 -7.63 -20.43
CA ASN A 87 -8.92 -7.01 -19.74
C ASN A 87 -8.55 -6.68 -18.27
N TRP A 88 -7.90 -5.54 -18.08
CA TRP A 88 -7.31 -5.16 -16.79
C TRP A 88 -8.34 -4.91 -15.67
N THR A 89 -9.54 -4.43 -16.00
CA THR A 89 -10.60 -4.18 -15.01
C THR A 89 -11.07 -5.48 -14.40
N GLU A 90 -11.31 -6.50 -15.22
CA GLU A 90 -11.70 -7.83 -14.75
C GLU A 90 -10.60 -8.51 -13.91
N VAL A 91 -9.32 -8.26 -14.23
CA VAL A 91 -8.20 -8.78 -13.43
C VAL A 91 -8.30 -8.28 -11.98
N ALA A 92 -8.55 -6.98 -11.78
CA ALA A 92 -8.70 -6.41 -10.44
C ALA A 92 -9.91 -7.03 -9.71
N ASP A 93 -11.06 -7.10 -10.38
CA ASP A 93 -12.29 -7.65 -9.81
C ASP A 93 -12.13 -9.12 -9.41
N PHE A 94 -11.49 -9.95 -10.23
CA PHE A 94 -11.26 -11.35 -9.89
C PHE A 94 -10.31 -11.54 -8.71
N TYR A 95 -9.25 -10.73 -8.59
CA TYR A 95 -8.35 -10.79 -7.44
C TYR A 95 -9.00 -10.27 -6.16
N LYS A 96 -9.81 -9.21 -6.23
CA LYS A 96 -10.64 -8.73 -5.11
C LYS A 96 -11.60 -9.82 -4.65
N ARG A 97 -12.30 -10.46 -5.58
CA ARG A 97 -13.20 -11.58 -5.27
C ARG A 97 -12.48 -12.79 -4.67
N ALA A 98 -11.29 -13.13 -5.18
CA ALA A 98 -10.47 -14.20 -4.61
C ALA A 98 -10.08 -13.89 -3.16
N SER A 99 -9.70 -12.63 -2.88
CA SER A 99 -9.37 -12.16 -1.54
C SER A 99 -10.55 -12.30 -0.57
N GLU A 100 -11.74 -11.85 -0.95
CA GLU A 100 -12.97 -12.01 -0.16
C GLU A 100 -13.24 -13.49 0.18
N LEU A 101 -13.08 -14.39 -0.79
CA LEU A 101 -13.29 -15.82 -0.59
C LEU A 101 -12.24 -16.43 0.37
N TYR A 102 -10.99 -15.99 0.29
CA TYR A 102 -9.95 -16.39 1.26
C TYR A 102 -10.22 -15.84 2.67
N MET A 103 -10.76 -14.63 2.79
CA MET A 103 -11.19 -14.06 4.07
C MET A 103 -12.35 -14.85 4.68
N VAL A 104 -13.33 -15.28 3.88
CA VAL A 104 -14.43 -16.16 4.32
C VAL A 104 -13.90 -17.50 4.85
N CYS A 105 -12.76 -17.98 4.32
CA CYS A 105 -12.09 -19.18 4.85
C CYS A 105 -11.36 -18.95 6.18
N GLY A 106 -11.31 -17.71 6.70
CA GLY A 106 -10.49 -17.34 7.85
C GLY A 106 -8.98 -17.44 7.55
N ARG A 107 -8.60 -17.09 6.31
CA ARG A 107 -7.21 -17.16 5.83
C ARG A 107 -6.78 -15.80 5.24
N PRO A 108 -6.44 -14.82 6.10
CA PRO A 108 -6.06 -13.48 5.66
C PRO A 108 -4.75 -13.44 4.87
N GLN A 109 -3.79 -14.32 5.17
CA GLN A 109 -2.52 -14.36 4.45
C GLN A 109 -2.70 -14.68 2.94
N PRO A 110 -3.36 -15.78 2.55
CA PRO A 110 -3.72 -16.04 1.15
C PRO A 110 -4.55 -14.93 0.49
N ALA A 111 -5.41 -14.24 1.26
CA ALA A 111 -6.19 -13.12 0.76
C ALA A 111 -5.29 -11.94 0.34
N SER A 112 -4.37 -11.54 1.22
CA SER A 112 -3.37 -10.51 0.94
C SER A 112 -2.44 -10.91 -0.22
N ASP A 113 -1.99 -12.17 -0.27
CA ASP A 113 -1.14 -12.67 -1.36
C ASP A 113 -1.85 -12.63 -2.73
N ALA A 114 -3.16 -12.90 -2.76
CA ALA A 114 -3.96 -12.81 -3.98
C ALA A 114 -4.05 -11.36 -4.49
N LEU A 115 -4.34 -10.40 -3.60
CA LEU A 115 -4.35 -8.98 -3.94
C LEU A 115 -2.98 -8.50 -4.42
N ALA A 116 -1.89 -8.93 -3.75
CA ALA A 116 -0.53 -8.59 -4.14
C ALA A 116 -0.16 -9.12 -5.53
N LYS A 117 -0.66 -10.31 -5.93
CA LYS A 117 -0.52 -10.81 -7.30
C LYS A 117 -1.27 -9.94 -8.31
N GLY A 118 -2.48 -9.49 -7.96
CA GLY A 118 -3.25 -8.55 -8.77
C GLY A 118 -2.55 -7.21 -8.94
N GLY A 119 -2.03 -6.63 -7.84
CA GLY A 119 -1.22 -5.42 -7.86
C GLY A 119 -0.07 -5.53 -8.84
N ARG A 120 0.77 -6.58 -8.71
CA ARG A 120 1.89 -6.86 -9.63
C ARG A 120 1.47 -7.02 -11.09
N ALA A 121 0.29 -7.57 -11.34
CA ALA A 121 -0.23 -7.74 -12.70
C ALA A 121 -0.70 -6.43 -13.33
N LEU A 122 -1.08 -5.44 -12.52
CA LEU A 122 -1.66 -4.17 -12.94
C LEU A 122 -0.68 -2.99 -12.89
N GLU A 123 0.49 -3.12 -12.26
CA GLU A 123 1.45 -2.00 -12.08
C GLU A 123 1.78 -1.24 -13.36
N ASP A 124 1.88 -1.94 -14.50
CA ASP A 124 2.27 -1.32 -15.77
C ASP A 124 1.07 -0.81 -16.58
N ALA A 125 -0.13 -1.36 -16.35
CA ALA A 125 -1.32 -1.06 -17.14
C ALA A 125 -2.25 -0.05 -16.46
N VAL A 126 -2.56 -0.28 -15.18
CA VAL A 126 -3.50 0.53 -14.37
C VAL A 126 -2.89 0.73 -12.97
N PRO A 127 -1.86 1.58 -12.85
CA PRO A 127 -1.07 1.71 -11.62
C PRO A 127 -1.87 2.25 -10.42
N ASP A 128 -2.90 3.07 -10.65
CA ASP A 128 -3.79 3.55 -9.58
C ASP A 128 -4.58 2.40 -8.93
N GLU A 129 -5.06 1.45 -9.73
CA GLU A 129 -5.76 0.26 -9.25
C GLU A 129 -4.80 -0.68 -8.51
N ALA A 130 -3.56 -0.81 -9.01
CA ALA A 130 -2.51 -1.59 -8.35
C ALA A 130 -2.20 -1.05 -6.94
N ILE A 131 -2.16 0.27 -6.77
CA ILE A 131 -1.99 0.93 -5.47
C ILE A 131 -3.13 0.57 -4.52
N GLN A 132 -4.38 0.59 -4.98
CA GLN A 132 -5.52 0.19 -4.16
C GLN A 132 -5.39 -1.26 -3.69
N LEU A 133 -5.09 -2.18 -4.61
CA LEU A 133 -4.90 -3.60 -4.27
C LEU A 133 -3.79 -3.81 -3.24
N TYR A 134 -2.66 -3.10 -3.36
CA TYR A 134 -1.59 -3.17 -2.37
C TYR A 134 -2.00 -2.58 -1.02
N THR A 135 -2.75 -1.48 -1.01
CA THR A 135 -3.25 -0.85 0.21
C THR A 135 -4.22 -1.77 0.95
N ASP A 136 -5.13 -2.42 0.22
CA ASP A 136 -6.07 -3.41 0.76
C ASP A 136 -5.30 -4.62 1.31
N ALA A 137 -4.28 -5.10 0.57
CA ALA A 137 -3.44 -6.22 1.00
C ALA A 137 -2.65 -5.91 2.29
N CYS A 138 -2.13 -4.69 2.44
CA CYS A 138 -1.51 -4.23 3.68
C CYS A 138 -2.53 -4.20 4.83
N SER A 139 -3.72 -3.67 4.58
CA SER A 139 -4.77 -3.52 5.61
C SER A 139 -5.23 -4.87 6.16
N ILE A 140 -5.38 -5.89 5.30
CA ILE A 140 -5.70 -7.27 5.72
C ILE A 140 -4.64 -7.85 6.68
N LEU A 141 -3.35 -7.57 6.41
CA LEU A 141 -2.25 -8.07 7.26
C LEU A 141 -2.11 -7.28 8.56
N GLU A 142 -2.44 -6.00 8.55
CA GLU A 142 -2.48 -5.15 9.74
C GLU A 142 -3.60 -5.54 10.70
N GLU A 143 -4.75 -5.96 10.17
CA GLU A 143 -5.86 -6.46 11.00
C GLU A 143 -5.57 -7.84 11.62
N ASP A 144 -4.67 -8.62 11.02
CA ASP A 144 -4.26 -9.95 11.50
C ASP A 144 -2.97 -9.92 12.35
N ASP A 145 -2.49 -8.74 12.75
CA ASP A 145 -1.24 -8.51 13.50
C ASP A 145 0.01 -9.16 12.85
N LYS A 146 0.02 -9.23 11.51
CA LYS A 146 1.12 -9.79 10.68
C LYS A 146 1.81 -8.71 9.85
N GLU A 147 2.01 -7.53 10.42
CA GLU A 147 2.54 -6.36 9.71
C GLU A 147 3.95 -6.60 9.13
N GLN A 148 4.75 -7.51 9.70
CA GLN A 148 6.05 -7.88 9.13
C GLN A 148 5.93 -8.39 7.69
N MET A 149 4.84 -9.09 7.38
CA MET A 149 4.59 -9.65 6.05
C MET A 149 4.14 -8.57 5.05
N ALA A 150 3.64 -7.42 5.54
CA ALA A 150 3.23 -6.30 4.71
C ALA A 150 4.43 -5.45 4.22
N PHE A 151 5.63 -5.62 4.77
CA PHE A 151 6.78 -4.77 4.42
C PHE A 151 7.14 -4.82 2.93
N ASP A 152 7.05 -5.99 2.30
CA ASP A 152 7.33 -6.10 0.87
C ASP A 152 6.22 -5.50 0.01
N LEU A 153 4.98 -5.50 0.50
CA LEU A 153 3.86 -4.79 -0.13
C LEU A 153 4.04 -3.28 -0.02
N TYR A 154 4.49 -2.79 1.13
CA TYR A 154 4.84 -1.39 1.33
C TYR A 154 5.89 -0.89 0.34
N ARG A 155 6.96 -1.68 0.14
CA ARG A 155 8.00 -1.39 -0.86
C ARG A 155 7.45 -1.40 -2.28
N ALA A 156 6.61 -2.38 -2.62
CA ALA A 156 6.02 -2.49 -3.95
C ALA A 156 5.11 -1.29 -4.28
N ALA A 157 4.17 -0.94 -3.41
CA ALA A 157 3.30 0.21 -3.61
C ALA A 157 4.08 1.54 -3.64
N THR A 158 5.09 1.71 -2.77
CA THR A 158 5.97 2.89 -2.81
C THR A 158 6.66 3.04 -4.17
N CYS A 159 7.12 1.92 -4.77
CA CYS A 159 7.70 1.92 -6.11
C CYS A 159 6.69 2.42 -7.15
N VAL A 160 5.43 1.99 -7.07
CA VAL A 160 4.36 2.44 -7.99
C VAL A 160 4.06 3.93 -7.80
N TYR A 161 3.92 4.42 -6.57
CA TYR A 161 3.71 5.86 -6.31
C TYR A 161 4.83 6.73 -6.87
N ILE A 162 6.09 6.31 -6.71
CA ILE A 162 7.25 7.06 -7.23
C ILE A 162 7.29 7.02 -8.77
N LYS A 163 6.92 5.89 -9.40
CA LYS A 163 6.77 5.81 -10.87
C LYS A 163 5.69 6.77 -11.39
N LEU A 164 4.63 6.99 -10.62
CA LEU A 164 3.56 7.94 -10.91
C LEU A 164 3.88 9.40 -10.56
N GLU A 165 5.08 9.68 -10.04
CA GLU A 165 5.49 11.00 -9.57
C GLU A 165 4.60 11.57 -8.44
N LYS A 166 3.82 10.71 -7.78
CA LYS A 166 2.99 11.04 -6.60
C LYS A 166 3.85 11.00 -5.33
N TYR A 167 4.80 11.92 -5.22
CA TYR A 167 5.81 11.89 -4.15
C TYR A 167 5.24 12.11 -2.74
N THR A 168 4.26 12.99 -2.59
CA THR A 168 3.60 13.25 -1.30
C THR A 168 2.91 11.99 -0.77
N ASP A 169 2.13 11.33 -1.62
CA ASP A 169 1.43 10.09 -1.27
C ASP A 169 2.43 8.96 -0.97
N ALA A 170 3.51 8.86 -1.75
CA ALA A 170 4.60 7.92 -1.49
C ALA A 170 5.21 8.12 -0.10
N ALA A 171 5.47 9.38 0.28
CA ALA A 171 6.03 9.70 1.58
C ALA A 171 5.05 9.36 2.72
N THR A 172 3.75 9.67 2.57
CA THR A 172 2.72 9.25 3.54
C THR A 172 2.65 7.73 3.66
N PHE A 173 2.77 6.99 2.55
CA PHE A 173 2.74 5.54 2.56
C PHE A 173 3.98 4.93 3.25
N LEU A 174 5.16 5.54 3.07
CA LEU A 174 6.38 5.20 3.81
C LEU A 174 6.25 5.48 5.32
N LEU A 175 5.55 6.54 5.72
CA LEU A 175 5.27 6.80 7.13
C LEU A 175 4.35 5.73 7.74
N ARG A 176 3.32 5.30 7.01
CA ARG A 176 2.46 4.17 7.41
C ARG A 176 3.29 2.90 7.61
N TRP A 177 4.23 2.62 6.70
CA TRP A 177 5.16 1.51 6.87
C TRP A 177 6.03 1.63 8.14
N GLY A 178 6.54 2.84 8.43
CA GLY A 178 7.28 3.11 9.66
C GLY A 178 6.48 2.79 10.94
N LEU A 179 5.19 3.13 10.95
CA LEU A 179 4.27 2.81 12.05
C LEU A 179 4.00 1.30 12.17
N ALA A 180 3.77 0.63 11.04
CA ALA A 180 3.61 -0.82 11.00
C ALA A 180 4.87 -1.55 11.52
N ALA A 181 6.06 -1.02 11.20
CA ALA A 181 7.33 -1.57 11.67
C ALA A 181 7.56 -1.37 13.19
N ASP A 182 7.02 -0.30 13.78
CA ASP A 182 7.09 -0.04 15.22
C ASP A 182 6.35 -1.11 16.02
N LYS A 183 5.13 -1.47 15.58
CA LYS A 183 4.35 -2.57 16.18
C LYS A 183 5.11 -3.89 16.19
N CYS A 184 5.87 -4.17 15.13
CA CYS A 184 6.69 -5.37 15.02
C CYS A 184 8.03 -5.29 15.78
N SER A 185 8.32 -4.19 16.49
CA SER A 185 9.63 -3.90 17.07
C SER A 185 10.80 -3.96 16.05
N ALA A 186 10.51 -3.70 14.78
CA ALA A 186 11.46 -3.77 13.66
C ALA A 186 12.14 -2.42 13.44
N THR A 187 12.96 -1.99 14.41
CA THR A 187 13.59 -0.66 14.44
C THR A 187 14.39 -0.33 13.17
N ASN A 188 15.10 -1.30 12.59
CA ASN A 188 15.91 -1.04 11.38
C ASN A 188 15.02 -0.67 10.19
N SER A 189 13.96 -1.44 9.95
CA SER A 189 12.98 -1.17 8.90
C SER A 189 12.28 0.17 9.11
N GLN A 190 11.88 0.45 10.36
CA GLN A 190 11.30 1.73 10.76
C GLN A 190 12.23 2.92 10.41
N CYS A 191 13.50 2.85 10.81
CA CYS A 191 14.46 3.91 10.54
C CYS A 191 14.69 4.14 9.03
N LYS A 192 14.71 3.05 8.25
CA LYS A 192 14.81 3.13 6.79
C LYS A 192 13.58 3.76 6.17
N ALA A 193 12.39 3.41 6.64
CA ALA A 193 11.13 3.96 6.14
C ALA A 193 11.05 5.49 6.38
N TYR A 194 11.40 5.95 7.59
CA TYR A 194 11.42 7.39 7.91
C TYR A 194 12.47 8.18 7.12
N LEU A 195 13.70 7.67 7.02
CA LEU A 195 14.73 8.31 6.18
C LEU A 195 14.27 8.37 4.72
N SER A 196 13.63 7.31 4.22
CA SER A 196 13.08 7.27 2.87
C SER A 196 11.99 8.32 2.67
N ALA A 197 11.08 8.51 3.63
CA ALA A 197 10.04 9.52 3.55
C ALA A 197 10.63 10.95 3.47
N ILE A 198 11.64 11.25 4.29
CA ILE A 198 12.35 12.55 4.27
C ILE A 198 13.01 12.79 2.92
N ILE A 199 13.71 11.78 2.37
CA ILE A 199 14.34 11.87 1.05
C ILE A 199 13.30 12.15 -0.04
N VAL A 200 12.13 11.52 0.03
CA VAL A 200 11.04 11.72 -0.93
C VAL A 200 10.47 13.14 -0.83
N TYR A 201 10.23 13.67 0.38
CA TYR A 201 9.79 15.07 0.56
C TYR A 201 10.82 16.08 0.05
N LEU A 202 12.11 15.85 0.32
CA LEU A 202 13.19 16.70 -0.20
C LEU A 202 13.24 16.66 -1.74
N TYR A 203 13.06 15.47 -2.33
CA TYR A 203 12.99 15.33 -3.79
C TYR A 203 11.81 16.09 -4.38
N ALA A 204 10.67 16.10 -3.69
CA ALA A 204 9.46 16.85 -4.05
C ALA A 204 9.55 18.37 -3.80
N HIS A 205 10.71 18.87 -3.37
CA HIS A 205 10.95 20.27 -2.98
C HIS A 205 10.11 20.76 -1.79
N ASP A 206 9.56 19.85 -0.99
CA ASP A 206 8.79 20.18 0.21
C ASP A 206 9.68 20.08 1.45
N PHE A 207 10.55 21.08 1.61
CA PHE A 207 11.48 21.14 2.74
C PHE A 207 10.73 21.26 4.08
N LYS A 208 9.64 22.05 4.14
CA LYS A 208 8.84 22.24 5.36
C LYS A 208 8.25 20.92 5.83
N GLN A 209 7.70 20.12 4.93
CA GLN A 209 7.16 18.81 5.28
C GLN A 209 8.25 17.79 5.64
N ALA A 210 9.42 17.86 4.99
CA ALA A 210 10.58 17.03 5.35
C ALA A 210 11.09 17.32 6.77
N GLU A 211 11.20 18.60 7.12
CA GLU A 211 11.60 19.03 8.48
C GLU A 211 10.54 18.65 9.51
N LYS A 212 9.25 18.87 9.20
CA LYS A 212 8.15 18.42 10.06
C LYS A 212 8.21 16.92 10.29
N CYS A 213 8.40 16.12 9.24
CA CYS A 213 8.54 14.67 9.35
C CYS A 213 9.68 14.28 10.29
N TYR A 214 10.84 14.94 10.19
CA TYR A 214 11.97 14.71 11.08
C TYR A 214 11.68 15.15 12.52
N ASN A 215 10.98 16.28 12.70
CA ASN A 215 10.58 16.81 13.99
C ASN A 215 9.55 15.94 14.69
N ASP A 216 8.53 15.45 13.98
CA ASP A 216 7.56 14.49 14.52
C ASP A 216 8.26 13.18 14.92
N CYS A 217 9.26 12.76 14.15
CA CYS A 217 10.16 11.64 14.50
C CYS A 217 11.18 11.96 15.61
N SER A 218 11.29 13.21 16.09
CA SER A 218 12.27 13.62 17.11
C SER A 218 11.64 14.13 18.42
N GLN A 219 10.43 14.68 18.35
CA GLN A 219 9.81 15.45 19.44
C GLN A 219 8.98 14.64 20.45
N LEU A 220 8.78 13.32 20.30
CA LEU A 220 8.31 12.50 21.43
C LEU A 220 9.35 12.37 22.56
N LEU A 221 10.53 12.98 22.43
CA LEU A 221 11.52 13.07 23.51
C LEU A 221 11.38 14.32 24.41
N ARG A 222 10.46 15.27 24.13
CA ARG A 222 10.35 16.51 24.94
C ARG A 222 9.06 16.71 25.72
N ILE A 223 8.04 15.86 25.57
CA ILE A 223 6.94 15.80 26.53
C ILE A 223 7.27 14.75 27.58
N GLY A 224 8.24 15.09 28.43
CA GLY A 224 8.54 14.32 29.62
C GLY A 224 7.40 14.44 30.64
N GLY A 225 6.71 13.33 30.90
CA GLY A 225 6.44 12.88 32.26
C GLY A 225 5.43 13.59 33.17
N SER A 226 4.79 14.72 32.83
CA SER A 226 3.84 15.35 33.79
C SER A 226 2.52 15.96 33.28
N ASP A 227 2.34 16.29 31.99
CA ASP A 227 1.18 17.15 31.61
C ASP A 227 0.19 16.57 30.59
N LEU A 228 0.06 15.23 30.48
CA LEU A 228 -0.96 14.61 29.62
C LEU A 228 -2.35 14.47 30.28
N HIS A 229 -2.57 15.06 31.46
CA HIS A 229 -3.79 14.86 32.25
C HIS A 229 -4.89 15.92 32.07
N TYR A 230 -4.68 16.97 31.26
CA TYR A 230 -5.60 18.12 31.22
C TYR A 230 -6.45 18.32 29.96
N LEU A 231 -6.35 17.46 28.94
CA LEU A 231 -7.01 17.72 27.64
C LEU A 231 -8.18 16.80 27.24
N PHE A 232 -8.64 15.90 28.11
CA PHE A 232 -9.81 15.06 27.80
C PHE A 232 -10.86 15.06 28.91
N ARG A 233 -11.67 16.12 28.92
CA ARG A 233 -13.03 16.06 29.47
C ARG A 233 -13.99 16.84 28.57
N GLY A 234 -14.67 16.14 27.65
CA GLY A 234 -15.79 16.72 26.92
C GLY A 234 -16.26 15.98 25.67
N SER A 235 -17.34 15.21 25.83
CA SER A 235 -18.34 14.79 24.81
C SER A 235 -17.84 13.86 23.67
N GLY A 236 -18.41 12.69 23.35
CA GLY A 236 -19.75 12.17 23.61
C GLY A 236 -20.69 12.44 22.43
N GLY A 237 -20.74 11.53 21.44
CA GLY A 237 -21.79 11.52 20.41
C GLY A 237 -21.34 10.90 19.07
N GLY A 238 -22.04 9.85 18.61
CA GLY A 238 -21.72 9.12 17.38
C GLY A 238 -22.48 9.55 16.12
N ALA A 239 -22.01 9.11 14.95
CA ALA A 239 -22.72 9.03 13.65
C ALA A 239 -21.87 8.18 12.67
N LYS A 240 -22.39 7.08 12.07
CA LYS A 240 -23.03 6.94 10.72
C LYS A 240 -22.16 7.36 9.51
N PHE A 241 -21.83 6.34 8.70
CA PHE A 241 -21.05 6.33 7.46
C PHE A 241 -21.81 6.85 6.22
N VAL A 242 -21.19 7.71 5.41
CA VAL A 242 -21.23 7.77 3.92
C VAL A 242 -20.08 8.67 3.37
N GLY A 243 -19.18 8.13 2.54
CA GLY A 243 -18.61 8.75 1.31
C GLY A 243 -17.59 9.91 1.39
N HIS A 244 -16.42 9.69 0.75
CA HIS A 244 -15.42 10.64 0.20
C HIS A 244 -14.78 11.70 1.14
N GLN A 245 -15.24 11.83 2.37
CA GLN A 245 -14.59 12.58 3.46
C GLN A 245 -13.63 11.73 4.31
N ASP A 246 -13.53 10.43 4.02
CA ASP A 246 -12.78 9.47 4.83
C ASP A 246 -11.26 9.70 4.83
N VAL A 247 -10.68 10.36 3.83
CA VAL A 247 -9.23 10.69 3.81
C VAL A 247 -8.91 11.80 4.81
N VAL A 248 -9.81 12.76 5.00
CA VAL A 248 -9.60 13.90 5.91
C VAL A 248 -9.88 13.49 7.35
N LEU A 249 -10.87 12.62 7.58
CA LEU A 249 -11.10 12.05 8.91
C LEU A 249 -9.96 11.09 9.31
N TRP A 250 -9.39 10.31 8.37
CA TRP A 250 -8.12 9.60 8.62
C TRP A 250 -6.96 10.55 8.92
N TRP A 251 -6.92 11.76 8.33
CA TRP A 251 -5.87 12.74 8.59
C TRP A 251 -5.98 13.35 10.00
N VAL A 252 -7.20 13.69 10.43
CA VAL A 252 -7.47 14.22 11.77
C VAL A 252 -7.34 13.14 12.84
N ASP A 253 -7.82 11.92 12.59
CA ASP A 253 -7.60 10.78 13.49
C ASP A 253 -6.14 10.33 13.48
N SER A 254 -5.41 10.43 12.37
CA SER A 254 -3.94 10.18 12.35
C SER A 254 -3.19 11.21 13.18
N GLN A 255 -3.60 12.48 13.20
CA GLN A 255 -3.01 13.46 14.12
C GLN A 255 -3.39 13.18 15.59
N LEU A 256 -4.60 12.67 15.86
CA LEU A 256 -5.00 12.20 17.20
C LEU A 256 -4.27 10.89 17.63
N PHE A 257 -3.90 10.03 16.66
CA PHE A 257 -3.23 8.74 16.90
C PHE A 257 -1.72 8.89 17.08
N LEU A 258 -1.10 9.85 16.38
CA LEU A 258 0.30 10.24 16.57
C LEU A 258 0.59 10.71 18.01
N GLY A 259 -0.44 11.20 18.73
CA GLY A 259 -0.35 11.56 20.15
C GLY A 259 -0.39 10.39 21.14
N LYS A 260 -0.73 9.16 20.71
CA LYS A 260 -0.87 7.98 21.58
C LYS A 260 0.13 6.85 21.30
N THR A 261 0.79 6.84 20.15
CA THR A 261 1.88 5.91 19.89
C THR A 261 3.14 6.43 20.57
N GLY A 262 3.51 5.84 21.71
CA GLY A 262 4.83 6.03 22.34
C GLY A 262 5.92 5.46 21.43
N LEU A 263 6.20 6.17 20.35
CA LEU A 263 7.15 5.84 19.31
C LEU A 263 8.54 5.73 19.96
N ARG A 264 9.33 4.70 19.64
CA ARG A 264 10.74 4.54 20.08
C ARG A 264 11.68 5.54 19.36
N ILE A 265 11.36 6.83 19.45
CA ILE A 265 12.02 7.96 18.80
C ILE A 265 13.47 8.15 19.21
N ASP A 266 13.80 7.80 20.46
CA ASP A 266 15.17 7.83 20.95
C ASP A 266 16.11 6.91 20.13
N VAL A 267 15.58 5.84 19.53
CA VAL A 267 16.39 4.92 18.72
C VAL A 267 16.63 5.46 17.31
N PHE A 268 15.66 6.14 16.69
CA PHE A 268 15.85 6.76 15.37
C PHE A 268 16.93 7.85 15.41
N LEU A 269 16.84 8.75 16.39
CA LEU A 269 17.80 9.86 16.56
C LEU A 269 19.22 9.39 16.87
N ARG A 270 19.37 8.26 17.57
CA ARG A 270 20.68 7.67 17.89
C ARG A 270 21.25 6.81 16.77
N ASN A 271 20.43 6.40 15.81
CA ASN A 271 20.82 5.57 14.67
C ASN A 271 21.46 6.42 13.56
N ASP A 272 22.32 5.80 12.77
CA ASP A 272 22.99 6.40 11.61
C ASP A 272 21.99 6.99 10.60
N HIS A 273 20.77 6.45 10.53
CA HIS A 273 19.68 6.94 9.69
C HIS A 273 19.15 8.30 10.16
N GLY A 274 18.88 8.47 11.46
CA GLY A 274 18.44 9.76 12.01
C GLY A 274 19.54 10.81 11.95
N ARG A 275 20.80 10.41 12.19
CA ARG A 275 21.95 11.32 12.03
C ARG A 275 22.15 11.74 10.58
N CYS A 276 21.93 10.84 9.62
CA CYS A 276 21.96 11.15 8.19
C CYS A 276 20.82 12.11 7.81
N ALA A 277 19.60 11.87 8.29
CA ALA A 277 18.46 12.76 8.06
C ALA A 277 18.71 14.18 8.59
N SER A 278 19.21 14.29 9.82
CA SER A 278 19.55 15.57 10.44
C SER A 278 20.58 16.36 9.62
N LYS A 279 21.68 15.71 9.22
CA LYS A 279 22.72 16.34 8.40
C LYS A 279 22.19 16.75 7.02
N LEU A 280 21.32 15.92 6.44
CA LEU A 280 20.73 16.22 5.15
C LEU A 280 19.87 17.49 5.25
N LEU A 281 19.01 17.60 6.26
CA LEU A 281 18.19 18.79 6.49
C LEU A 281 19.03 20.05 6.75
N SER A 282 20.10 19.96 7.57
CA SER A 282 21.03 21.08 7.81
C SER A 282 21.69 21.55 6.52
N ALA A 283 22.17 20.62 5.70
CA ALA A 283 22.80 20.94 4.42
C ALA A 283 21.81 21.62 3.45
N TYR A 284 20.55 21.21 3.46
CA TYR A 284 19.49 21.90 2.69
C TYR A 284 19.20 23.31 3.23
N SER A 285 19.16 23.51 4.55
CA SER A 285 18.95 24.85 5.13
C SER A 285 20.14 25.80 4.90
N GLU A 286 21.36 25.29 4.93
CA GLU A 286 22.60 26.05 4.69
C GLU A 286 22.86 26.29 3.19
N GLY A 287 22.18 25.51 2.36
CA GLY A 287 22.39 25.47 0.92
C GLY A 287 23.73 24.86 0.50
N ASP A 288 24.25 23.93 1.30
CA ASP A 288 25.51 23.22 1.02
C ASP A 288 25.26 22.07 0.03
N ILE A 289 25.40 22.39 -1.25
CA ILE A 289 25.21 21.46 -2.37
C ILE A 289 26.19 20.27 -2.31
N GLU A 290 27.42 20.49 -1.88
CA GLU A 290 28.46 19.44 -1.88
C GLU A 290 28.23 18.46 -0.73
N GLU A 291 27.79 18.95 0.43
CA GLU A 291 27.35 18.11 1.54
C GLU A 291 26.14 17.25 1.15
N ILE A 292 25.13 17.82 0.47
CA ILE A 292 23.95 17.08 0.00
C ILE A 292 24.35 15.92 -0.92
N LYS A 293 25.20 16.19 -1.92
CA LYS A 293 25.70 15.15 -2.84
C LYS A 293 26.49 14.06 -2.11
N ARG A 294 27.35 14.46 -1.16
CA ARG A 294 28.15 13.53 -0.35
C ARG A 294 27.25 12.61 0.47
N LEU A 295 26.24 13.17 1.14
CA LEU A 295 25.28 12.42 1.93
C LEU A 295 24.45 11.48 1.03
N GLY A 296 24.05 11.95 -0.16
CA GLY A 296 23.38 11.16 -1.21
C GLY A 296 24.11 9.87 -1.61
N GLN A 297 25.44 9.86 -1.47
CA GLN A 297 26.31 8.73 -1.79
C GLN A 297 26.75 7.91 -0.55
N SER A 298 26.29 8.29 0.63
CA SER A 298 26.66 7.60 1.88
C SER A 298 26.22 6.13 1.90
N SER A 299 26.90 5.33 2.71
CA SER A 299 26.54 3.92 2.93
C SER A 299 25.15 3.77 3.55
N THR A 300 24.73 4.71 4.40
CA THR A 300 23.39 4.75 5.00
C THR A 300 22.30 4.83 3.94
N ILE A 301 22.47 5.70 2.94
CA ILE A 301 21.53 5.83 1.83
C ILE A 301 21.64 4.63 0.89
N SER A 302 22.84 4.14 0.61
CA SER A 302 23.06 2.99 -0.28
C SER A 302 22.48 1.66 0.23
N ASN A 303 22.06 1.61 1.51
CA ASN A 303 21.38 0.47 2.13
C ASN A 303 19.84 0.59 2.14
N LEU A 304 19.28 1.64 1.53
CA LEU A 304 17.84 1.83 1.35
C LEU A 304 17.32 1.07 0.12
N ASP A 305 16.02 1.12 -0.10
CA ASP A 305 15.41 0.52 -1.29
C ASP A 305 15.90 1.22 -2.56
N HIS A 306 16.10 0.45 -3.64
CA HIS A 306 16.75 0.91 -4.87
C HIS A 306 16.10 2.17 -5.49
N VAL A 307 14.77 2.29 -5.38
CA VAL A 307 14.03 3.46 -5.87
C VAL A 307 14.40 4.71 -5.07
N ILE A 308 14.52 4.60 -3.74
CA ILE A 308 14.91 5.69 -2.85
C ILE A 308 16.36 6.10 -3.08
N ILE A 309 17.26 5.11 -3.26
CA ILE A 309 18.66 5.37 -3.63
C ILE A 309 18.74 6.22 -4.90
N ARG A 310 17.91 5.91 -5.90
CA ARG A 310 17.87 6.66 -7.16
C ARG A 310 17.41 8.09 -6.95
N LEU A 311 16.41 8.33 -6.10
CA LEU A 311 15.96 9.68 -5.76
C LEU A 311 17.04 10.45 -4.99
N ALA A 312 17.62 9.83 -3.96
CA ALA A 312 18.66 10.44 -3.14
C ALA A 312 19.90 10.86 -3.95
N ARG A 313 20.31 10.06 -4.95
CA ARG A 313 21.45 10.37 -5.83
C ARG A 313 21.19 11.51 -6.81
N LYS A 314 19.93 11.88 -7.04
CA LYS A 314 19.54 13.02 -7.86
C LYS A 314 19.51 14.33 -7.06
N LEU A 315 19.60 14.26 -5.74
CA LEU A 315 19.65 15.44 -4.90
C LEU A 315 21.00 16.17 -5.08
N PRO A 316 21.02 17.52 -5.01
CA PRO A 316 19.86 18.38 -4.77
C PRO A 316 18.98 18.57 -6.00
N THR A 317 17.66 18.53 -5.78
CA THR A 317 16.66 18.91 -6.79
C THR A 317 16.04 20.26 -6.38
N GLY A 318 15.91 21.19 -7.33
CA GLY A 318 15.30 22.52 -7.12
C GLY A 318 16.31 23.62 -6.84
N GLU A 319 15.86 24.87 -6.75
CA GLU A 319 16.73 26.00 -6.38
C GLU A 319 17.02 25.99 -4.88
N VAL A 320 18.03 25.22 -4.48
CA VAL A 320 18.59 25.24 -3.11
C VAL A 320 18.99 26.67 -2.69
N SER A 321 19.30 27.52 -3.66
CA SER A 321 19.66 28.94 -3.48
C SER A 321 18.48 29.83 -3.04
N ALA A 322 17.23 29.46 -3.34
CA ALA A 322 16.04 30.24 -2.98
C ALA A 322 15.56 30.01 -1.53
N LEU A 323 16.08 28.99 -0.84
CA LEU A 323 15.81 28.76 0.58
C LEU A 323 16.55 29.75 1.49
N LYS A 324 17.66 30.34 1.01
CA LYS A 324 18.36 31.43 1.72
C LYS A 324 17.53 32.71 1.84
N THR A 325 16.71 33.02 0.84
CA THR A 325 15.93 34.26 0.82
C THR A 325 14.75 34.23 1.81
N VAL A 326 14.09 33.08 2.00
CA VAL A 326 12.97 32.97 2.93
C VAL A 326 13.42 33.03 4.39
N ALA A 327 14.57 32.43 4.72
CA ALA A 327 15.13 32.51 6.08
C ALA A 327 15.72 33.89 6.41
N ALA A 328 16.16 34.64 5.41
CA ALA A 328 16.63 36.02 5.58
C ALA A 328 15.47 37.01 5.74
N GLU A 329 14.36 36.81 5.03
CA GLU A 329 13.17 37.67 5.13
C GLU A 329 12.41 37.49 6.45
N GLU A 330 12.45 36.31 7.09
CA GLU A 330 11.86 36.10 8.43
C GLU A 330 12.74 36.61 9.59
N GLN A 331 13.98 37.05 9.34
CA GLN A 331 14.90 37.60 10.37
C GLN A 331 15.09 39.12 10.30
N GLU A 332 14.54 39.80 9.29
CA GLU A 332 14.54 41.26 9.17
C GLU A 332 13.11 41.85 9.28
N GLU A 333 12.39 41.55 10.36
CA GLU A 333 11.44 42.54 10.89
C GLU A 333 12.24 43.48 11.80
N PRO A 334 12.52 44.74 11.40
CA PRO A 334 13.13 45.70 12.31
C PRO A 334 12.15 45.94 13.46
N LEU A 335 12.59 45.63 14.68
CA LEU A 335 11.93 46.04 15.92
C LEU A 335 11.68 47.55 15.86
N ASP A 336 10.43 47.95 15.67
CA ASP A 336 9.99 49.34 15.72
C ASP A 336 10.06 49.82 17.17
N GLU A 337 11.10 50.60 17.49
CA GLU A 337 11.37 51.14 18.84
C GLU A 337 10.34 52.19 19.32
N ASN A 338 9.24 52.44 18.61
CA ASN A 338 8.28 53.49 18.98
C ASN A 338 7.06 53.04 19.80
N ASP A 339 6.97 51.80 20.29
CA ASP A 339 5.78 51.33 21.04
C ASP A 339 5.95 51.37 22.58
N LEU A 340 6.87 52.20 23.08
CA LEU A 340 7.02 52.51 24.51
C LEU A 340 6.90 54.03 24.76
N THR A 341 5.70 54.58 24.58
CA THR A 341 5.30 55.82 25.26
C THR A 341 3.84 55.82 25.68
#